data_AF-D1YHA2-F1
#
_entry.id   AF-D1YHA2-F1
#
_cell.length_a   1.000
_cell.length_b   1.000
_cell.length_c   1.000
_cell.angle_alpha   90.00
_cell.angle_beta   90.00
_cell.angle_gamma   90.00
#
_symmetry.space_group_name_H-M   'P 1'
#
loop_
_entity.id
_entity.type
_entity.pdbx_description
1 polymer ?
#
loop_
_entity_poly.entity_id
_entity_poly.type
_entity_poly.pdbx_seq_one_letter_code
_entity_poly.pdbx_strand_id
1 'polypeptide(L)'
;MSLRQVYQDLDDGSQDEGKTGKYFEIAVPFEVSPAPGDFTVSGVITRVVQFVDYFGDGTDLEPSDYQLLSRPLVEQIETLTYEITQLTLDHPVNLSFKSNFNELNRDNQKGKNDK
;
A
#
# COMPACT_ATOMS: atom_id res chain seq x y z
N MET A 1 -6.18 -2.94 -3.77
CA MET A 1 -4.77 -2.66 -4.12
C MET A 1 -4.46 -3.32 -5.46
N SER A 2 -3.70 -2.65 -6.32
CA SER A 2 -3.17 -3.24 -7.55
C SER A 2 -1.65 -3.13 -7.58
N LEU A 3 -1.02 -4.09 -8.26
CA LEU A 3 0.42 -4.13 -8.47
C LEU A 3 0.67 -4.24 -9.98
N ARG A 4 1.59 -3.43 -10.50
CA ARG A 4 1.98 -3.46 -11.91
C ARG A 4 3.49 -3.33 -12.02
N GLN A 5 4.12 -4.19 -12.81
CA GLN A 5 5.54 -4.02 -13.13
C GLN A 5 5.75 -2.73 -13.94
N VAL A 6 6.75 -1.95 -13.55
CA VAL A 6 7.16 -0.71 -14.23
C VAL A 6 8.66 -0.73 -14.49
N TYR A 7 9.15 0.26 -15.23
CA TYR A 7 10.58 0.52 -15.42
C TYR A 7 10.93 1.85 -14.77
N GLN A 8 12.14 1.95 -14.23
CA GLN A 8 12.65 3.16 -13.60
C GLN A 8 13.55 3.87 -14.62
N ASP A 9 13.27 5.12 -14.94
CA ASP A 9 14.17 5.95 -15.73
C ASP A 9 15.31 6.49 -14.83
N LEU A 10 16.53 6.50 -15.36
CA LEU A 10 17.73 7.07 -14.76
C LEU A 10 17.90 8.53 -15.20
N ASP A 11 18.74 9.28 -14.48
CA ASP A 11 18.97 10.72 -14.73
C ASP A 11 19.50 11.03 -16.14
N ASP A 12 20.12 10.07 -16.80
CA ASP A 12 20.62 10.17 -18.18
C ASP A 12 19.57 9.83 -19.25
N GLY A 13 18.34 9.53 -18.83
CA GLY A 13 17.22 9.14 -19.70
C GLY A 13 17.26 7.69 -20.18
N SER A 14 18.22 6.89 -19.71
CA SER A 14 18.21 5.43 -19.92
C SER A 14 17.28 4.74 -18.91
N GLN A 15 16.78 3.55 -19.23
CA GLN A 15 16.00 2.75 -18.29
C GLN A 15 16.93 1.88 -17.46
N ASP A 16 16.66 1.78 -16.15
CA ASP A 16 17.25 0.75 -15.32
C ASP A 16 16.80 -0.61 -15.83
N GLU A 17 17.78 -1.40 -16.27
CA GLU A 17 17.60 -2.75 -16.77
C GLU A 17 17.06 -3.72 -15.69
N GLY A 18 16.96 -3.29 -14.43
CA GLY A 18 16.44 -4.08 -13.33
C GLY A 18 17.37 -5.24 -12.96
N LYS A 19 18.68 -5.08 -13.18
CA LYS A 19 19.70 -6.14 -12.97
C LYS A 19 19.72 -6.67 -11.54
N THR A 20 19.42 -5.80 -10.58
CA THR A 20 19.38 -6.11 -9.15
C THR A 20 17.98 -6.47 -8.66
N GLY A 21 16.97 -6.44 -9.52
CA GLY A 21 15.58 -6.66 -9.14
C GLY A 21 14.60 -5.82 -9.95
N LYS A 22 13.35 -6.26 -9.99
CA LYS A 22 12.28 -5.60 -10.77
C LYS A 22 11.57 -4.50 -9.98
N TYR A 23 11.11 -3.49 -10.73
CA TYR A 23 10.32 -2.40 -10.20
C TYR A 23 8.83 -2.66 -10.36
N PHE A 24 8.07 -2.30 -9.33
CA PHE A 24 6.63 -2.39 -9.34
C PHE A 24 6.00 -1.12 -8.79
N GLU A 25 4.97 -0.65 -9.48
CA GLU A 25 4.05 0.33 -8.97
C GLU A 25 2.94 -0.35 -8.18
N ILE A 26 2.78 0.09 -6.96
CA ILE A 26 1.71 -0.29 -6.05
C ILE A 26 0.71 0.84 -6.05
N ALA A 27 -0.57 0.55 -6.28
CA ALA A 27 -1.65 1.51 -6.11
C ALA A 27 -2.64 1.03 -5.04
N VAL A 28 -2.86 1.88 -4.05
CA VAL A 28 -3.81 1.65 -2.95
C VAL A 28 -4.91 2.70 -3.02
N PRO A 29 -6.10 2.34 -3.53
CA PRO A 29 -7.27 3.16 -3.33
C PRO A 29 -7.67 3.12 -1.86
N PHE A 30 -8.08 4.27 -1.33
CA PHE A 30 -8.53 4.40 0.05
C PHE A 30 -9.77 5.28 0.13
N GLU A 31 -10.60 5.00 1.13
CA GLU A 31 -11.75 5.81 1.53
C GLU A 31 -11.89 5.67 3.04
N VAL A 32 -11.92 6.81 3.73
CA VAL A 32 -11.87 6.87 5.19
C VAL A 32 -12.86 7.90 5.69
N SER A 33 -13.77 7.47 6.54
CA SER A 33 -14.78 8.32 7.17
C SER A 33 -14.70 8.16 8.69
N PRO A 34 -13.93 9.00 9.38
CA PRO A 34 -13.77 8.91 10.84
C PRO A 34 -15.09 9.22 11.53
N ALA A 35 -15.40 8.49 12.61
CA ALA A 35 -16.56 8.82 13.45
C ALA A 35 -16.39 10.24 14.05
N PRO A 36 -17.44 11.08 14.09
CA PRO A 36 -18.86 10.75 13.83
C PRO A 36 -19.30 10.81 12.35
N GLY A 37 -18.38 10.98 11.39
CA GLY A 37 -18.66 10.98 9.95
C GLY A 37 -18.70 12.37 9.32
N ASP A 38 -18.08 13.36 9.95
CA ASP A 38 -18.14 14.77 9.52
C ASP A 38 -17.42 15.03 8.18
N PHE A 39 -16.53 14.13 7.77
CA PHE A 39 -15.81 14.20 6.51
C PHE A 39 -15.42 12.80 6.01
N THR A 40 -15.08 12.74 4.72
CA THR A 40 -14.52 11.57 4.07
C THR A 40 -13.26 11.97 3.34
N VAL A 41 -12.19 11.21 3.53
CA VAL A 41 -10.95 11.32 2.75
C VAL A 41 -10.87 10.11 1.83
N SER A 42 -10.82 10.35 0.52
CA SER A 42 -10.67 9.28 -0.46
C SER A 42 -9.65 9.65 -1.53
N GLY A 43 -9.07 8.63 -2.15
CA GLY A 43 -8.07 8.82 -3.19
C GLY A 43 -7.34 7.54 -3.55
N VAL A 44 -6.24 7.71 -4.27
CA VAL A 44 -5.32 6.62 -4.64
C VAL A 44 -3.90 7.08 -4.33
N ILE A 45 -3.18 6.31 -3.51
CA ILE A 45 -1.74 6.49 -3.34
C ILE A 45 -1.04 5.48 -4.23
N THR A 46 -0.08 5.97 -5.02
CA THR A 46 0.82 5.10 -5.79
C THR A 46 2.25 5.20 -5.28
N ARG A 47 2.99 4.10 -5.35
CA ARG A 47 4.42 4.07 -5.04
C ARG A 47 5.15 3.04 -5.88
N VAL A 48 6.29 3.45 -6.43
CA VAL A 48 7.23 2.55 -7.08
C VAL A 48 8.18 1.99 -6.04
N VAL A 49 8.35 0.67 -6.05
CA VAL A 49 9.30 -0.08 -5.21
C VAL A 49 10.15 -1.00 -6.08
N GLN A 50 11.40 -1.21 -5.69
CA GLN A 50 12.25 -2.25 -6.28
C GLN A 50 12.28 -3.46 -5.36
N PHE A 51 11.92 -4.63 -5.86
CA PHE A 51 12.15 -5.88 -5.14
C PHE A 51 13.52 -6.42 -5.54
N VAL A 52 14.50 -6.22 -4.65
CA VAL A 52 15.86 -6.73 -4.84
C VAL A 52 15.83 -8.25 -4.90
N ASP A 53 16.58 -8.83 -5.85
CA ASP A 53 16.69 -10.27 -6.10
C ASP A 53 15.37 -10.98 -6.45
N TYR A 54 14.31 -10.23 -6.80
CA TYR A 54 13.04 -10.76 -7.27
C TYR A 54 12.81 -10.43 -8.74
N PHE A 55 12.58 -11.49 -9.53
CA PHE A 55 12.42 -11.41 -11.00
C PHE A 55 11.10 -12.00 -11.51
N GLY A 56 10.12 -12.23 -10.62
CA GLY A 56 8.77 -12.70 -10.97
C GLY A 56 7.90 -11.62 -11.63
N ASP A 57 6.60 -11.91 -11.83
CA ASP A 57 5.65 -10.99 -12.48
C ASP A 57 4.72 -10.23 -11.49
N GLY A 58 5.03 -10.32 -10.19
CA GLY A 58 4.30 -9.65 -9.11
C GLY A 58 3.05 -10.40 -8.63
N THR A 59 2.56 -11.39 -9.38
CA THR A 59 1.46 -12.26 -8.92
C THR A 59 1.94 -13.30 -7.89
N ASP A 60 3.25 -13.55 -7.83
CA ASP A 60 3.89 -14.50 -6.90
C ASP A 60 4.28 -13.90 -5.54
N LEU A 61 3.87 -12.67 -5.21
CA LEU A 61 4.17 -12.10 -3.89
C LEU A 61 3.36 -12.80 -2.79
N GLU A 62 4.01 -13.12 -1.67
CA GLU A 62 3.31 -13.71 -0.53
C GLU A 62 2.46 -12.64 0.18
N PRO A 63 1.35 -13.02 0.84
CA PRO A 63 0.51 -12.08 1.61
C PRO A 63 1.30 -11.22 2.62
N SER A 64 2.39 -11.75 3.18
CA SER A 64 3.29 -11.02 4.08
C SER A 64 4.05 -9.89 3.39
N ASP A 65 4.40 -10.04 2.11
CA ASP A 65 5.11 -9.01 1.35
C ASP A 65 4.17 -7.84 1.09
N TYR A 66 2.92 -8.12 0.72
CA TYR A 66 1.86 -7.13 0.59
C TYR A 66 1.65 -6.33 1.89
N GLN A 67 1.79 -6.97 3.05
CA GLN A 67 1.69 -6.29 4.34
C GLN A 67 2.83 -5.29 4.56
N LEU A 68 4.07 -5.68 4.28
CA LEU A 68 5.23 -4.81 4.42
C LEU A 68 5.15 -3.60 3.50
N LEU A 69 4.69 -3.81 2.27
CA LEU A 69 4.58 -2.77 1.25
C LEU A 69 3.46 -1.76 1.52
N SER A 70 2.34 -2.22 2.08
CA SER A 70 1.18 -1.37 2.34
C SER A 70 1.37 -0.48 3.57
N ARG A 71 2.18 -0.89 4.55
CA ARG A 71 2.41 -0.12 5.78
C ARG A 71 2.83 1.34 5.57
N PRO A 72 3.90 1.65 4.80
CA PRO A 72 4.28 3.05 4.57
C PRO A 72 3.20 3.85 3.80
N LEU A 73 2.36 3.19 3.00
CA LEU A 73 1.26 3.84 2.28
C LEU A 73 0.12 4.19 3.23
N VAL A 74 -0.17 3.30 4.18
CA VAL A 74 -1.17 3.54 5.23
C VAL A 74 -0.73 4.68 6.15
N GLU A 75 0.54 4.67 6.60
CA GLU A 75 1.12 5.74 7.42
C GLU A 75 1.06 7.11 6.69
N GLN A 76 1.19 7.11 5.36
CA GLN A 76 1.02 8.31 4.55
C GLN A 76 -0.43 8.82 4.56
N ILE A 77 -1.43 7.93 4.51
CA ILE A 77 -2.85 8.31 4.62
C ILE A 77 -3.14 8.94 5.98
N GLU A 78 -2.61 8.34 7.06
CA GLU A 78 -2.74 8.87 8.42
C GLU A 78 -2.15 10.28 8.53
N THR A 79 -0.94 10.47 8.00
CA THR A 79 -0.23 11.76 8.02
C THR A 79 -0.99 12.82 7.21
N LEU A 80 -1.40 12.51 5.98
CA LEU A 80 -2.15 13.45 5.14
C LEU A 80 -3.48 13.84 5.76
N THR A 81 -4.19 12.87 6.36
CA THR A 81 -5.47 13.16 7.02
C THR A 81 -5.27 14.07 8.23
N TYR A 82 -4.25 13.81 9.03
CA TYR A 82 -3.89 14.65 10.17
C TYR A 82 -3.63 16.09 9.74
N GLU A 83 -2.76 16.29 8.75
CA GLU A 83 -2.36 17.62 8.27
C GLU A 83 -3.53 18.39 7.65
N ILE A 84 -4.32 17.72 6.79
CA ILE A 84 -5.46 18.36 6.11
C ILE A 84 -6.54 18.74 7.13
N THR A 85 -6.83 17.88 8.11
CA THR A 85 -7.85 18.18 9.12
C THR A 85 -7.41 19.26 10.09
N GLN A 86 -6.13 19.29 10.46
CA GLN A 86 -5.57 20.42 11.23
C GLN A 86 -5.75 21.75 10.50
N LEU A 87 -5.55 21.77 9.18
CA LEU A 87 -5.69 22.97 8.37
C LEU A 87 -7.16 23.37 8.11
N THR A 88 -8.04 22.39 7.88
CA THR A 88 -9.41 22.63 7.39
C THR A 88 -10.47 22.66 8.50
N LEU A 89 -10.23 21.96 9.61
CA LEU A 89 -11.15 21.83 10.74
C LEU A 89 -10.63 22.54 12.00
N ASP A 90 -9.47 23.20 11.94
CA ASP A 90 -8.74 23.79 13.07
C ASP A 90 -8.37 22.80 14.19
N HIS A 91 -8.49 21.49 13.93
CA HIS A 91 -8.04 20.43 14.82
C HIS A 91 -7.66 19.18 14.04
N PRO A 92 -6.57 18.49 14.43
CA PRO A 92 -6.15 17.29 13.73
C PRO A 92 -7.01 16.09 14.09
N VAL A 93 -7.25 15.23 13.10
CA VAL A 93 -7.86 13.91 13.29
C VAL A 93 -6.80 12.83 13.11
N ASN A 94 -6.49 12.15 14.21
CA ASN A 94 -5.61 10.99 14.20
C ASN A 94 -6.38 9.77 13.72
N LEU A 95 -6.04 9.30 12.54
CA LEU A 95 -6.39 7.96 12.09
C LEU A 95 -5.46 6.95 12.75
N SER A 96 -6.01 5.82 13.17
CA SER A 96 -5.22 4.65 13.54
C SER A 96 -5.82 3.47 12.81
N PHE A 97 -5.21 3.11 11.68
CA PHE A 97 -5.62 1.92 10.95
C PHE A 97 -5.15 0.69 11.72
N LYS A 98 -6.07 0.07 12.46
CA LYS A 98 -5.88 -1.31 12.90
C LYS A 98 -6.03 -2.19 11.67
N SER A 99 -4.91 -2.60 11.11
CA SER A 99 -4.86 -3.63 10.06
C SER A 99 -5.63 -4.89 10.53
N ASN A 100 -6.85 -5.12 10.05
CA ASN A 100 -7.60 -6.39 10.25
C ASN A 100 -7.02 -7.58 9.44
N PHE A 101 -5.76 -7.48 9.01
CA PHE A 101 -5.16 -8.43 8.05
C PHE A 101 -4.91 -9.82 8.66
N ASN A 102 -4.88 -9.95 9.99
CA ASN A 102 -4.82 -11.27 10.66
C ASN A 102 -6.08 -12.13 10.44
N GLU A 103 -7.23 -11.53 10.08
CA GLU A 103 -8.46 -12.28 9.82
C GLU A 103 -8.48 -12.90 8.41
N LEU A 104 -7.93 -12.20 7.41
CA LEU A 104 -7.75 -12.72 6.04
C LEU A 104 -6.82 -13.94 5.97
N ASN A 105 -5.86 -14.04 6.90
CA ASN A 105 -4.95 -15.19 6.97
C ASN A 105 -5.58 -16.42 7.65
N ARG A 106 -6.66 -16.24 8.42
CA ARG A 106 -7.41 -17.34 9.06
C ARG A 106 -8.35 -18.06 8.11
N ASP A 107 -9.00 -17.33 7.19
CA ASP A 107 -9.89 -17.95 6.20
C ASP A 107 -9.12 -18.77 5.15
N ASN A 108 -7.90 -18.35 4.78
CA ASN A 108 -7.03 -19.09 3.86
C ASN A 108 -6.43 -20.38 4.47
N GLN A 109 -6.48 -20.56 5.79
CA GLN A 109 -6.03 -21.79 6.47
C GLN A 109 -7.17 -22.78 6.76
N LYS A 110 -8.44 -22.35 6.69
CA LYS A 110 -9.59 -23.26 6.91
C LYS A 110 -9.86 -24.20 5.73
N GLY A 111 -9.34 -23.91 4.54
CA GLY A 111 -9.54 -24.71 3.32
C GLY A 111 -8.48 -25.79 3.05
N LYS A 112 -7.44 -25.93 3.88
CA LYS A 112 -6.34 -26.90 3.66
C LYS A 112 -6.36 -28.14 4.56
N ASN A 113 -7.35 -28.28 5.46
CA ASN A 113 -7.43 -29.40 6.40
C ASN A 113 -8.53 -30.44 6.10
N ASP A 114 -9.16 -30.38 4.92
CA ASP A 114 -10.07 -31.44 4.46
C ASP A 114 -9.60 -32.01 3.12
N LYS A 115 -8.55 -32.83 3.17
CA LYS A 115 -8.34 -33.97 2.26
C LYS A 115 -7.30 -34.95 2.75
#